data_AF-A0A6H2A1H4-F1
#
_entry.id   AF-A0A6H2A1H4-F1
#
_cell.length_a   1.000
_cell.length_b   1.000
_cell.length_c   1.000
_cell.angle_alpha   90.00
_cell.angle_beta   90.00
_cell.angle_gamma   90.00
#
_symmetry.space_group_name_H-M   'P 1'
#
loop_
_entity.id
_entity.type
_entity.pdbx_description
1 polymer ?
#
loop_
_entity_poly.entity_id
_entity_poly.type
_entity_poly.pdbx_seq_one_letter_code
_entity_poly.pdbx_strand_id
1 'polypeptide(L)'
;MVMLYPVPKYPHMLPVEAELWDRLLKIRRPPFIKLEYDVHVGELVEEPPGLPDYLKGMLQAVYRKRIDVVAYDSDCIYVVEVKPRAGLSAIGQVMAYKLLYQDEFKPMLPVEMRIVCERIATDIPRLAAELNIGIWQV
;
A
#
# COMPACT_ATOMS: atom_id res chain seq x y z
N MET A 1 -34.91 -1.55 3.25
CA MET A 1 -33.93 -1.88 4.30
C MET A 1 -32.55 -1.85 3.65
N VAL A 2 -31.81 -0.76 3.82
CA VAL A 2 -30.46 -0.63 3.25
C VAL A 2 -29.52 -1.37 4.18
N MET A 3 -28.93 -2.47 3.69
CA MET A 3 -27.85 -3.17 4.37
C MET A 3 -26.63 -2.26 4.37
N LEU A 4 -26.42 -1.51 5.46
CA LEU A 4 -25.18 -0.78 5.68
C LEU A 4 -24.12 -1.83 6.07
N TYR A 5 -23.35 -2.30 5.09
CA TYR A 5 -22.13 -3.05 5.39
C TYR A 5 -21.19 -2.13 6.18
N PRO A 6 -20.63 -2.57 7.32
CA PRO A 6 -19.67 -1.76 8.05
C PRO A 6 -18.48 -1.49 7.14
N VAL A 7 -18.11 -0.21 6.99
CA VAL A 7 -16.90 0.17 6.26
C VAL A 7 -15.71 -0.45 7.01
N PRO A 8 -14.91 -1.33 6.39
CA PRO A 8 -13.77 -1.92 7.05
C PRO A 8 -12.79 -0.82 7.47
N LYS A 9 -12.25 -0.96 8.69
CA LYS A 9 -11.28 0.00 9.27
C LYS A 9 -10.09 0.27 8.34
N TYR A 10 -9.66 -0.77 7.63
CA TYR A 10 -8.62 -0.71 6.60
C TYR A 10 -9.23 -1.25 5.30
N PRO A 11 -9.60 -0.36 4.35
CA PRO A 11 -10.16 -0.79 3.08
C PRO A 11 -9.20 -1.72 2.33
N HIS A 12 -9.75 -2.78 1.73
CA HIS A 12 -9.06 -3.74 0.87
C HIS A 12 -7.94 -4.60 1.50
N MET A 13 -7.53 -4.34 2.74
CA MET A 13 -6.72 -5.29 3.50
C MET A 13 -7.53 -6.53 3.88
N LEU A 14 -6.92 -7.71 3.73
CA LEU A 14 -7.46 -8.94 4.28
C LEU A 14 -7.42 -8.91 5.82
N PRO A 15 -8.26 -9.68 6.54
CA PRO A 15 -8.28 -9.68 8.00
C PRO A 15 -6.91 -9.92 8.65
N VAL A 16 -6.10 -10.80 8.06
CA VAL A 16 -4.72 -11.07 8.54
C VAL A 16 -3.78 -9.89 8.32
N GLU A 17 -3.92 -9.14 7.22
CA GLU A 17 -3.12 -7.95 6.94
C GLU A 17 -3.52 -6.81 7.89
N ALA A 18 -4.82 -6.65 8.11
CA ALA A 18 -5.35 -5.70 9.08
C ALA A 18 -4.83 -5.95 10.50
N GLU A 19 -4.76 -7.22 10.92
CA GLU A 19 -4.20 -7.60 12.22
C GLU A 19 -2.70 -7.27 12.32
N LEU A 20 -1.91 -7.56 11.27
CA LEU A 20 -0.49 -7.23 11.24
C LEU A 20 -0.25 -5.72 11.31
N TRP A 21 -1.05 -4.95 10.59
CA TRP A 21 -0.98 -3.49 10.65
C TRP A 21 -1.34 -2.97 12.05
N ASP A 22 -2.40 -3.51 12.69
CA ASP A 22 -2.74 -3.18 14.07
C ASP A 22 -1.62 -3.55 15.06
N ARG A 23 -0.98 -4.70 14.89
CA ARG A 23 0.18 -5.13 15.70
C ARG A 23 1.35 -4.17 15.56
N LEU A 24 1.67 -3.74 14.34
CA LEU A 24 2.70 -2.75 14.08
C LEU A 24 2.45 -1.45 14.85
N LEU A 25 1.25 -0.87 14.69
CA LEU A 25 0.89 0.40 15.31
C LEU A 25 0.97 0.32 16.85
N LYS A 26 0.62 -0.83 17.43
CA LYS A 26 0.67 -1.05 18.88
C LYS A 26 2.10 -1.28 19.41
N ILE A 27 2.88 -2.12 18.74
CA ILE A 27 4.18 -2.60 19.22
C ILE A 27 5.27 -1.59 18.89
N ARG A 28 5.34 -1.14 17.64
CA ARG A 28 6.41 -0.24 17.19
C ARG A 28 6.15 1.22 17.51
N ARG A 29 4.87 1.61 17.68
CA ARG A 29 4.43 3.00 17.93
C ARG A 29 5.20 4.00 17.07
N PRO A 30 5.20 3.81 15.74
CA PRO A 30 5.90 4.72 14.84
C PRO A 30 5.35 6.15 15.04
N PRO A 31 6.19 7.19 14.88
CA PRO A 31 5.81 8.58 15.12
C PRO A 31 4.96 9.16 13.97
N PHE A 32 4.05 8.37 13.41
CA PHE A 32 3.23 8.81 12.29
C PHE A 32 2.25 9.89 12.76
N ILE A 33 2.26 11.01 12.04
CA ILE A 33 1.37 12.15 12.25
C ILE A 33 0.11 12.04 11.37
N LYS A 34 0.18 11.25 10.29
CA LYS A 34 -0.95 11.02 9.38
C LYS A 34 -0.85 9.62 8.77
N LEU A 35 -2.01 9.01 8.57
CA LEU A 35 -2.17 7.73 7.87
C LEU A 35 -3.26 7.89 6.82
N GLU A 36 -2.97 7.45 5.60
CA GLU A 36 -3.92 7.29 4.51
C GLU A 36 -3.93 5.82 4.11
N TYR A 37 -5.12 5.29 3.82
CA TYR A 37 -5.31 3.89 3.47
C TYR A 37 -5.84 3.80 2.05
N ASP A 38 -5.50 2.72 1.35
CA ASP A 38 -6.06 2.42 0.03
C ASP A 38 -5.82 3.56 -0.98
N VAL A 39 -4.60 4.09 -0.97
CA VAL A 39 -4.23 5.24 -1.81
C VAL A 39 -4.09 4.76 -3.25
N HIS A 40 -4.94 5.29 -4.13
CA HIS A 40 -4.91 4.94 -5.54
C HIS A 40 -3.80 5.72 -6.26
N VAL A 41 -3.01 5.02 -7.07
CA VAL A 41 -1.92 5.58 -7.87
C VAL A 41 -1.87 5.01 -9.28
N GLY A 42 -1.27 5.78 -10.19
CA GLY A 42 -1.04 5.38 -11.57
C GLY A 42 -2.22 5.69 -12.50
N GLU A 43 -2.00 5.44 -13.78
CA GLU A 43 -2.86 5.88 -14.86
C GLU A 43 -4.19 5.13 -14.93
N LEU A 44 -5.20 5.84 -15.42
CA LEU A 44 -6.41 5.23 -15.93
C LEU A 44 -6.15 4.81 -17.38
N VAL A 45 -6.49 3.57 -17.71
CA VAL A 45 -6.48 3.13 -19.10
C VAL A 45 -7.66 3.82 -19.80
N GLU A 46 -7.43 4.34 -21.02
CA GLU A 46 -8.52 4.85 -21.86
C GLU A 46 -9.63 3.81 -21.99
N GLU A 47 -10.88 4.26 -21.86
CA GLU A 47 -12.03 3.36 -21.99
C GLU A 47 -12.02 2.73 -23.38
N PRO A 48 -12.07 1.38 -23.50
CA PRO A 48 -12.19 0.74 -24.79
C PRO A 48 -13.43 1.24 -25.55
N PRO A 49 -13.34 1.52 -26.86
CA PRO A 49 -14.50 1.92 -27.64
C PRO A 49 -15.64 0.89 -27.52
N GLY A 50 -16.85 1.35 -27.21
CA GLY A 50 -18.04 0.49 -27.08
C GLY A 50 -18.20 -0.21 -25.73
N LEU A 51 -17.42 0.17 -24.71
CA LEU A 51 -17.56 -0.36 -23.37
C LEU A 51 -18.94 -0.01 -22.76
N PRO A 52 -19.73 -1.01 -22.32
CA PRO A 52 -21.02 -0.79 -21.66
C PRO A 52 -20.92 0.08 -20.40
N ASP A 53 -21.90 0.97 -20.18
CA ASP A 53 -21.90 1.92 -19.05
C ASP A 53 -21.78 1.25 -17.67
N TYR A 54 -22.36 0.05 -17.50
CA TYR A 54 -22.26 -0.70 -16.25
C TYR A 54 -20.84 -1.22 -15.95
N LEU A 55 -19.96 -1.31 -16.96
CA LEU A 55 -18.56 -1.70 -16.81
C LEU A 55 -17.63 -0.51 -16.60
N LYS A 56 -18.02 0.71 -17.01
CA LYS A 56 -17.20 1.92 -16.87
C LYS A 56 -16.78 2.18 -15.42
N GLY A 57 -17.75 2.15 -14.50
CA GLY A 57 -17.49 2.34 -13.06
C GLY A 57 -16.60 1.26 -12.44
N MET A 58 -16.74 0.00 -12.90
CA MET A 58 -15.91 -1.11 -12.42
C MET A 58 -14.47 -1.01 -12.93
N LEU A 59 -14.27 -0.56 -14.17
CA LEU A 59 -12.96 -0.42 -14.77
C LEU A 59 -12.12 0.67 -14.10
N GLN A 60 -12.74 1.81 -13.78
CA GLN A 60 -12.10 2.88 -13.01
C GLN A 60 -11.58 2.39 -11.64
N ALA A 61 -12.33 1.51 -10.97
CA ALA A 61 -11.95 0.95 -9.67
C ALA A 61 -10.84 -0.13 -9.75
N VAL A 62 -10.59 -0.71 -10.93
CA VAL A 62 -9.63 -1.81 -11.11
C VAL A 62 -8.32 -1.35 -11.75
N TYR A 63 -8.33 -0.29 -12.54
CA TYR A 63 -7.15 0.11 -13.31
C TYR A 63 -6.04 0.71 -12.45
N ARG A 64 -6.41 1.51 -11.45
CA ARG A 64 -5.44 2.15 -10.57
C ARG A 64 -4.85 1.13 -9.60
N LYS A 65 -3.57 1.27 -9.32
CA LYS A 65 -2.90 0.49 -8.28
C LYS A 65 -3.26 1.07 -6.93
N ARG A 66 -3.20 0.25 -5.88
CA ARG A 66 -3.62 0.61 -4.53
C ARG A 66 -2.47 0.38 -3.58
N ILE A 67 -2.02 1.43 -2.92
CA ILE A 67 -1.05 1.37 -1.84
C ILE A 67 -1.85 1.11 -0.56
N ASP A 68 -1.51 0.05 0.18
CA ASP A 68 -2.25 -0.33 1.38
C ASP A 68 -2.28 0.81 2.40
N VAL A 69 -1.11 1.41 2.66
CA VAL A 69 -0.97 2.57 3.56
C VAL A 69 0.05 3.55 3.01
N VAL A 70 -0.29 4.84 3.04
CA VAL A 70 0.69 5.93 3.00
C VAL A 70 0.75 6.55 4.39
N ALA A 71 1.89 6.40 5.05
CA ALA A 71 2.13 6.93 6.39
C ALA A 71 3.06 8.14 6.32
N TYR A 72 2.86 9.11 7.20
CA TYR A 72 3.64 10.34 7.22
C TYR A 72 4.19 10.55 8.63
N ASP A 73 5.46 10.91 8.75
CA ASP A 73 6.02 11.55 9.95
C ASP A 73 6.51 12.98 9.61
N SER A 74 7.31 13.59 10.49
CA SER A 74 7.84 14.95 10.29
C SER A 74 8.81 15.06 9.11
N ASP A 75 9.48 13.97 8.75
CA ASP A 75 10.66 14.00 7.89
C ASP A 75 10.47 13.15 6.63
N CYS A 76 9.47 12.26 6.59
CA CYS A 76 9.34 11.26 5.56
C CYS A 76 7.89 10.82 5.30
N ILE A 77 7.66 10.36 4.07
CA ILE A 77 6.46 9.65 3.63
C ILE A 77 6.83 8.19 3.40
N TYR A 78 6.04 7.26 3.93
CA TYR A 78 6.24 5.84 3.74
C TYR A 78 5.13 5.29 2.85
N VAL A 79 5.50 4.67 1.73
CA VAL A 79 4.59 3.80 0.99
C VAL A 79 4.73 2.38 1.54
N VAL A 80 3.63 1.85 2.07
CA VAL A 80 3.64 0.61 2.84
C VAL A 80 2.81 -0.46 2.15
N GLU A 81 3.40 -1.64 1.99
CA GLU A 81 2.69 -2.88 1.64
C GLU A 81 2.62 -3.78 2.88
N VAL A 82 1.43 -4.31 3.18
CA VAL A 82 1.22 -5.21 4.31
C VAL A 82 0.95 -6.62 3.77
N LYS A 83 1.78 -7.59 4.15
CA LYS A 83 1.60 -8.99 3.75
C LYS A 83 2.00 -9.95 4.86
N PRO A 84 1.29 -11.08 5.06
CA PRO A 84 1.72 -12.10 6.01
C PRO A 84 3.13 -12.64 5.76
N ARG A 85 3.54 -12.69 4.49
CA ARG A 85 4.88 -13.09 4.07
C ARG A 85 5.48 -12.08 3.10
N ALA A 86 6.63 -11.49 3.46
CA ALA A 86 7.44 -10.70 2.55
C ALA A 86 8.11 -11.61 1.51
N GLY A 87 7.89 -11.29 0.24
CA GLY A 87 8.39 -12.01 -0.94
C GLY A 87 8.70 -11.05 -2.08
N LEU A 88 9.07 -11.57 -3.25
CA LEU A 88 9.42 -10.75 -4.43
C LEU A 88 8.26 -9.85 -4.88
N SER A 89 7.01 -10.27 -4.70
CA SER A 89 5.84 -9.45 -5.00
C SER A 89 5.81 -8.17 -4.15
N ALA A 90 6.03 -8.28 -2.85
CA ALA A 90 6.05 -7.13 -1.95
C ALA A 90 7.15 -6.12 -2.35
N ILE A 91 8.33 -6.60 -2.74
CA ILE A 91 9.42 -5.77 -3.26
C ILE A 91 8.98 -5.01 -4.52
N GLY A 92 8.46 -5.73 -5.53
CA GLY A 92 8.00 -5.11 -6.77
C GLY A 92 6.88 -4.10 -6.56
N GLN A 93 5.95 -4.39 -5.63
CA GLN A 93 4.85 -3.50 -5.28
C GLN A 93 5.35 -2.19 -4.66
N VAL A 94 6.15 -2.23 -3.59
CA VAL A 94 6.61 -0.99 -2.95
C VAL A 94 7.51 -0.15 -3.85
N MET A 95 8.29 -0.79 -4.73
CA MET A 95 9.07 -0.08 -5.76
C MET A 95 8.17 0.64 -6.76
N ALA A 96 7.18 -0.06 -7.31
CA ALA A 96 6.23 0.53 -8.24
C ALA A 96 5.43 1.65 -7.57
N TYR A 97 4.96 1.43 -6.34
CA TYR A 97 4.18 2.40 -5.59
C TYR A 97 4.96 3.66 -5.28
N LYS A 98 6.24 3.55 -4.89
CA LYS A 98 7.09 4.74 -4.69
C LYS A 98 7.16 5.58 -5.95
N LEU A 99 7.45 4.96 -7.09
CA LEU A 99 7.57 5.67 -8.37
C LEU A 99 6.25 6.35 -8.77
N LEU A 100 5.14 5.59 -8.75
CA LEU A 100 3.82 6.12 -9.12
C LEU A 100 3.34 7.22 -8.17
N TYR A 101 3.57 7.06 -6.86
CA TYR A 101 3.21 8.06 -5.86
C TYR A 101 4.01 9.35 -6.04
N GLN A 102 5.32 9.24 -6.30
CA GLN A 102 6.17 10.41 -6.53
C GLN A 102 5.79 11.17 -7.79
N ASP A 103 5.47 10.46 -8.88
CA ASP A 103 5.05 11.08 -10.13
C ASP A 103 3.70 11.81 -9.99
N GLU A 104 2.73 11.15 -9.37
CA GLU A 104 1.36 11.67 -9.25
C GLU A 104 1.25 12.82 -8.23
N PHE A 105 1.80 12.64 -7.03
CA PHE A 105 1.60 13.59 -5.92
C PHE A 105 2.74 14.60 -5.76
N LYS A 106 3.90 14.38 -6.42
CA LYS A 106 5.07 15.26 -6.39
C LYS A 106 5.42 15.73 -4.97
N PRO A 107 5.64 14.79 -4.03
CA PRO A 107 5.84 15.12 -2.63
C PRO A 107 7.14 15.91 -2.43
N MET A 108 7.12 16.83 -1.45
CA MET A 108 8.32 17.58 -1.03
C MET A 108 9.21 16.79 -0.07
N LEU A 109 8.64 15.84 0.67
CA LEU A 109 9.38 14.97 1.58
C LEU A 109 9.90 13.70 0.86
N PRO A 110 11.00 13.10 1.33
CA PRO A 110 11.45 11.80 0.85
C PRO A 110 10.35 10.73 0.97
N VAL A 111 10.24 9.89 -0.06
CA VAL A 111 9.35 8.73 -0.08
C VAL A 111 10.15 7.45 0.14
N GLU A 112 9.88 6.78 1.25
CA GLU A 112 10.54 5.56 1.68
C GLU A 112 9.64 4.33 1.50
N MET A 113 10.25 3.21 1.15
CA MET A 113 9.55 1.95 0.92
C MET A 113 9.52 1.12 2.20
N ARG A 114 8.35 0.59 2.55
CA ARG A 114 8.19 -0.24 3.75
C ARG A 114 7.32 -1.47 3.47
N ILE A 115 7.76 -2.60 4.01
CA ILE A 115 6.98 -3.85 4.00
C ILE A 115 6.69 -4.24 5.44
N VAL A 116 5.42 -4.44 5.77
CA VAL A 116 4.99 -4.99 7.06
C VAL A 116 4.66 -6.46 6.89
N CYS A 117 5.25 -7.32 7.71
CA CYS A 117 5.03 -8.76 7.59
C CYS A 117 5.26 -9.52 8.88
N GLU A 118 4.79 -10.76 8.93
CA GLU A 118 5.12 -11.70 10.00
C GLU A 118 6.32 -12.58 9.62
N ARG A 119 6.36 -13.04 8.37
CA ARG A 119 7.38 -13.96 7.85
C ARG A 119 8.13 -13.32 6.70
N ILE A 120 9.41 -13.63 6.58
CA ILE A 120 10.28 -13.12 5.50
C ILE A 120 10.83 -14.32 4.72
N ALA A 121 10.74 -14.29 3.38
CA ALA A 121 11.39 -15.31 2.57
C ALA A 121 12.92 -15.11 2.54
N THR A 122 13.68 -16.20 2.42
CA THR A 122 15.13 -16.27 2.70
C THR A 122 15.97 -15.17 2.05
N ASP A 123 15.75 -14.86 0.77
CA ASP A 123 16.57 -13.90 0.02
C ASP A 123 16.12 -12.44 0.18
N ILE A 124 14.93 -12.23 0.76
CA ILE A 124 14.28 -10.92 0.83
C ILE A 124 15.01 -9.92 1.73
N PRO A 125 15.59 -10.28 2.90
CA PRO A 125 16.33 -9.31 3.71
C PRO A 125 17.50 -8.68 2.94
N ARG A 126 18.25 -9.49 2.18
CA ARG A 126 19.36 -9.00 1.37
C ARG A 126 18.87 -8.09 0.26
N LEU A 127 17.86 -8.51 -0.50
CA LEU A 127 17.31 -7.71 -1.59
C LEU A 127 16.71 -6.39 -1.08
N ALA A 128 15.98 -6.43 0.03
CA ALA A 128 15.40 -5.25 0.65
C ALA A 128 16.48 -4.26 1.09
N ALA A 129 17.57 -4.74 1.69
CA ALA A 129 18.69 -3.88 2.07
C ALA A 129 19.32 -3.19 0.85
N GLU A 130 19.63 -3.92 -0.22
CA GLU A 130 20.23 -3.35 -1.44
C GLU A 130 19.31 -2.35 -2.16
N LEU A 131 17.99 -2.55 -2.04
CA LEU A 131 16.99 -1.68 -2.65
C LEU A 131 16.51 -0.56 -1.71
N ASN A 132 17.10 -0.42 -0.53
CA ASN A 132 16.69 0.55 0.51
C ASN A 132 15.19 0.42 0.90
N ILE A 133 14.72 -0.82 1.04
CA ILE A 133 13.37 -1.17 1.49
C ILE A 133 13.45 -1.56 2.96
N GLY A 134 12.71 -0.85 3.81
CA GLY A 134 12.61 -1.19 5.23
C GLY A 134 11.61 -2.31 5.46
N ILE A 135 11.99 -3.33 6.24
CA ILE A 135 11.09 -4.39 6.67
C ILE A 135 10.71 -4.18 8.13
N TRP A 136 9.41 -4.05 8.39
CA TRP A 136 8.85 -4.06 9.72
C TRP A 136 8.21 -5.42 9.99
N GLN A 137 9.03 -6.33 10.51
CA GLN A 137 8.54 -7.61 11.00
C GLN A 137 7.83 -7.42 12.34
N VAL A 138 6.63 -8.01 12.49
CA VAL A 138 5.75 -7.89 13.67
C VAL A 138 5.19 -9.21 14.13
#